data_AF-A0A090ALP7-F1
#
_entry.id   AF-A0A090ALP7-F1
#
_cell.length_a   1.000
_cell.length_b   1.000
_cell.length_c   1.000
_cell.angle_alpha   90.00
_cell.angle_beta   90.00
_cell.angle_gamma   90.00
#
_symmetry.space_group_name_H-M   'P 1'
#
loop_
_entity.id
_entity.type
_entity.pdbx_description
1 polymer ?
#
loop_
_entity_poly.entity_id
_entity_poly.type
_entity_poly.pdbx_seq_one_letter_code
_entity_poly.pdbx_strand_id
1 'polypeptide(L)'
;MYKKKGIAFIFSSGPHGTSRGCEGLDIILSAISLINTIGIFFIGDGVLQLITHQNPVLILTKNYSSTFNVLPLYDIKKYYLCKKSLKIRGIEEKDILLNPIKANNIICQSRIYQKISKFSFVINF
;
A
#
# COMPACT_ATOMS: atom_id res chain seq x y z
N MET A 1 -26.80 10.68 9.59
CA MET A 1 -25.93 10.59 8.39
C MET A 1 -25.23 9.23 8.39
N TYR A 2 -25.50 8.36 7.43
CA TYR A 2 -24.78 7.09 7.31
C TYR A 2 -23.31 7.38 6.93
N LYS A 3 -22.38 7.10 7.86
CA LYS A 3 -20.94 7.20 7.62
C LYS A 3 -20.61 6.15 6.54
N LYS A 4 -20.10 6.58 5.38
CA LYS A 4 -19.71 5.68 4.29
C LYS A 4 -18.69 4.67 4.84
N LYS A 5 -19.10 3.40 4.99
CA LYS A 5 -18.25 2.33 5.54
C LYS A 5 -17.12 2.05 4.56
N GLY A 6 -15.88 2.26 4.98
CA GLY A 6 -14.69 1.96 4.19
C GLY A 6 -13.66 1.22 5.03
N ILE A 7 -12.76 0.52 4.34
CA ILE A 7 -11.67 -0.24 4.95
C ILE A 7 -10.33 0.39 4.59
N ALA A 8 -9.50 0.62 5.60
CA ALA A 8 -8.10 0.98 5.44
C ALA A 8 -7.23 -0.27 5.54
N PHE A 9 -6.52 -0.58 4.47
CA PHE A 9 -5.49 -1.61 4.41
C PHE A 9 -4.14 -0.96 4.66
N ILE A 10 -3.45 -1.40 5.71
CA ILE A 10 -2.12 -0.93 6.06
C ILE A 10 -1.14 -2.04 5.72
N PHE A 11 -0.14 -1.71 4.91
CA PHE A 11 1.08 -2.49 4.75
C PHE A 11 2.15 -1.85 5.64
N SER A 12 2.59 -2.60 6.64
CA SER A 12 3.56 -2.21 7.68
C SER A 12 4.85 -3.03 7.63
N SER A 13 4.83 -4.16 6.92
CA SER A 13 5.92 -5.14 6.80
C SER A 13 6.59 -5.10 5.42
N GLY A 14 7.89 -5.36 5.36
CA GLY A 14 8.65 -5.46 4.11
C GLY A 14 8.25 -6.66 3.24
N PRO A 15 8.62 -6.67 1.94
CA PRO A 15 8.26 -7.75 1.04
C PRO A 15 9.10 -9.02 1.29
N HIS A 16 8.59 -10.15 0.80
CA HIS A 16 9.24 -11.47 0.72
C HIS A 16 9.68 -12.18 2.02
N GLY A 17 9.92 -11.47 3.13
CA GLY A 17 10.26 -12.08 4.41
C GLY A 17 9.07 -12.76 5.11
N THR A 18 7.84 -12.38 4.75
CA THR A 18 6.59 -13.02 5.19
C THR A 18 5.57 -12.97 4.05
N SER A 19 4.50 -13.76 4.14
CA SER A 19 3.40 -13.75 3.16
C SER A 19 2.47 -12.54 3.27
N ARG A 20 2.61 -11.71 4.33
CA ARG A 20 1.65 -10.64 4.68
C ARG A 20 1.38 -9.66 3.54
N GLY A 21 2.42 -9.27 2.79
CA GLY A 21 2.27 -8.39 1.63
C GLY A 21 1.47 -9.01 0.49
N CYS A 22 1.70 -10.29 0.20
CA CYS A 22 0.98 -11.02 -0.84
C CYS A 22 -0.48 -11.27 -0.43
N GLU A 23 -0.70 -11.75 0.80
CA GLU A 23 -2.05 -12.02 1.32
C GLU A 23 -2.90 -10.75 1.41
N GLY A 24 -2.32 -9.65 1.88
CA GLY A 24 -3.01 -8.36 1.94
C GLY A 24 -3.43 -7.88 0.55
N LEU A 25 -2.58 -8.07 -0.46
CA LEU A 25 -2.89 -7.71 -1.84
C LEU A 25 -3.98 -8.62 -2.44
N ASP A 26 -3.89 -9.92 -2.20
CA ASP A 26 -4.90 -10.90 -2.66
C ASP A 26 -6.28 -10.62 -2.01
N ILE A 27 -6.32 -10.23 -0.73
CA ILE A 27 -7.56 -9.80 -0.05
C ILE A 27 -8.13 -8.52 -0.68
N ILE A 28 -7.28 -7.53 -0.97
CA ILE A 28 -7.74 -6.28 -1.60
C ILE A 28 -8.37 -6.59 -2.96
N LEU A 29 -7.71 -7.40 -3.79
CA LEU A 29 -8.19 -7.73 -5.13
C LEU A 29 -9.47 -8.56 -5.10
N SER A 30 -9.60 -9.51 -4.18
CA SER A 30 -10.79 -10.36 -4.06
C SER A 30 -12.01 -9.60 -3.52
N ALA A 31 -11.80 -8.64 -2.62
CA ALA A 31 -12.90 -7.88 -1.99
C ALA A 31 -13.22 -6.55 -2.69
N ILE A 32 -12.50 -6.20 -3.76
CA ILE A 32 -12.55 -4.86 -4.37
C ILE A 32 -13.94 -4.44 -4.86
N SER A 33 -14.69 -5.40 -5.41
CA SER A 33 -16.05 -5.18 -5.92
C SER A 33 -17.09 -5.06 -4.80
N LEU A 34 -16.77 -5.53 -3.59
CA LEU A 34 -17.67 -5.57 -2.45
C LEU A 34 -17.50 -4.35 -1.53
N ILE A 35 -16.36 -3.66 -1.59
CA ILE A 35 -16.01 -2.57 -0.69
C ILE A 35 -16.17 -1.22 -1.39
N ASN A 36 -17.12 -0.40 -0.93
CA ASN A 36 -17.40 0.93 -1.52
C ASN A 36 -16.23 1.92 -1.41
N THR A 37 -15.35 1.76 -0.43
CA THR A 37 -14.24 2.69 -0.19
C THR A 37 -13.05 1.95 0.42
N ILE A 38 -12.00 1.83 -0.38
CA ILE A 38 -10.72 1.24 0.01
C ILE A 38 -9.70 2.37 0.17
N GLY A 39 -8.91 2.29 1.24
CA GLY A 39 -7.70 3.09 1.42
C GLY A 39 -6.52 2.16 1.61
N ILE A 40 -5.41 2.42 0.92
CA ILE A 40 -4.18 1.63 1.04
C ILE A 40 -3.08 2.51 1.60
N PHE A 41 -2.38 2.04 2.61
CA PHE A 41 -1.38 2.82 3.33
C PHE A 41 -0.09 2.01 3.46
N PHE A 42 1.04 2.59 3.03
CA PHE A 42 2.37 2.00 3.20
C PHE A 42 3.12 2.78 4.27
N ILE A 43 3.38 2.13 5.41
CA ILE A 43 3.96 2.72 6.62
C ILE A 43 5.08 1.80 7.10
N GLY A 44 6.10 2.31 7.79
CA GLY A 44 7.19 1.47 8.30
C GLY A 44 7.90 0.75 7.17
N ASP A 45 8.14 -0.55 7.31
CA ASP A 45 8.76 -1.38 6.26
C ASP A 45 7.83 -1.66 5.09
N GLY A 46 6.54 -1.37 5.23
CA GLY A 46 5.57 -1.48 4.14
C GLY A 46 5.92 -0.65 2.91
N VAL A 47 6.68 0.44 3.05
CA VAL A 47 7.14 1.21 1.88
C VAL A 47 8.07 0.41 0.96
N LEU A 48 8.75 -0.61 1.49
CA LEU A 48 9.64 -1.50 0.73
C LEU A 48 8.87 -2.37 -0.28
N GLN A 49 7.57 -2.60 -0.05
CA GLN A 49 6.69 -3.35 -0.96
C GLN A 49 6.71 -2.76 -2.37
N LEU A 50 6.92 -1.45 -2.47
CA LEU A 50 6.79 -0.67 -3.70
C LEU A 50 8.13 -0.37 -4.37
N ILE A 51 9.26 -0.96 -3.95
CA ILE A 51 10.55 -0.68 -4.59
C ILE A 51 10.59 -1.30 -6.00
N THR A 52 11.17 -0.59 -6.97
CA THR A 52 11.39 -1.07 -8.35
C THR A 52 12.43 -2.20 -8.40
N HIS A 53 12.46 -2.93 -9.53
CA HIS A 53 13.50 -3.94 -9.81
C HIS A 53 13.64 -5.08 -8.78
N GLN A 54 12.57 -5.40 -8.03
CA GLN A 54 12.54 -6.59 -7.17
C GLN A 54 12.59 -7.88 -8.02
N ASN A 55 13.47 -8.81 -7.64
CA ASN A 55 13.58 -10.14 -8.26
C ASN A 55 13.41 -11.28 -7.23
N PRO A 56 12.18 -11.52 -6.74
CA PRO A 56 11.91 -12.53 -5.71
C PRO A 56 12.12 -13.98 -6.17
N VAL A 57 12.27 -14.22 -7.48
CA VAL A 57 12.59 -15.54 -8.03
C VAL A 57 13.95 -16.04 -7.51
N LEU A 58 14.89 -15.14 -7.23
CA LEU A 58 16.20 -15.48 -6.65
C LEU A 58 16.11 -16.14 -5.26
N ILE A 59 14.99 -15.94 -4.56
CA ILE A 59 14.71 -16.53 -3.24
C ILE A 59 13.51 -17.48 -3.29
N LEU A 60 13.12 -17.95 -4.47
CA LEU A 60 12.03 -18.91 -4.70
C LEU A 60 10.66 -18.44 -4.17
N THR A 61 10.40 -17.13 -4.20
CA THR A 61 9.11 -16.56 -3.77
C THR A 61 8.31 -15.98 -4.93
N LYS A 62 6.98 -15.96 -4.79
CA LYS A 62 6.04 -15.40 -5.79
C LYS A 62 6.35 -13.92 -6.02
N ASN A 63 6.45 -13.52 -7.29
CA ASN A 63 6.55 -12.10 -7.63
C ASN A 63 5.19 -11.40 -7.59
N TYR A 64 4.77 -10.95 -6.39
CA TYR A 64 3.53 -10.20 -6.20
C TYR A 64 3.72 -8.68 -6.26
N SER A 65 4.96 -8.19 -6.16
CA SER A 65 5.24 -6.75 -6.09
C SER A 65 4.74 -6.00 -7.34
N SER A 66 4.83 -6.64 -8.52
CA SER A 66 4.28 -6.11 -9.78
C SER A 66 2.77 -5.91 -9.75
N THR A 67 2.03 -6.68 -8.93
CA THR A 67 0.58 -6.59 -8.82
C THR A 67 0.13 -5.30 -8.13
N PHE A 68 0.99 -4.62 -7.34
CA PHE A 68 0.66 -3.29 -6.84
C PHE A 68 0.43 -2.27 -7.97
N ASN A 69 1.12 -2.42 -9.11
CA ASN A 69 0.99 -1.50 -10.25
C ASN A 69 -0.35 -1.57 -10.98
N VAL A 70 -1.11 -2.65 -10.82
CA VAL A 70 -2.43 -2.76 -11.44
C VAL A 70 -3.53 -2.16 -10.57
N LEU A 71 -3.28 -1.88 -9.28
CA LEU A 71 -4.29 -1.32 -8.37
C LEU A 71 -4.94 -0.02 -8.86
N PRO A 72 -4.20 0.94 -9.46
CA PRO A 72 -4.82 2.13 -10.05
C PRO A 72 -5.83 1.83 -11.16
N LEU A 73 -5.71 0.68 -11.85
CA LEU A 73 -6.65 0.27 -12.90
C LEU A 73 -8.00 -0.16 -12.33
N TYR A 74 -8.05 -0.60 -11.07
CA TYR A 74 -9.29 -1.00 -10.37
C TYR A 74 -9.99 0.16 -9.65
N ASP A 75 -9.80 1.39 -10.13
CA ASP A 75 -10.33 2.64 -9.55
C ASP A 75 -9.96 2.88 -8.06
N ILE A 76 -8.93 2.21 -7.54
CA ILE A 76 -8.40 2.48 -6.20
C ILE A 76 -7.61 3.78 -6.21
N LYS A 77 -8.30 4.88 -5.89
CA LYS A 77 -7.73 6.24 -5.89
C LYS A 77 -7.05 6.67 -4.58
N LYS A 78 -7.23 5.91 -3.49
CA LYS A 78 -6.78 6.30 -2.14
C LYS A 78 -5.61 5.43 -1.68
N TYR A 79 -4.44 5.59 -2.29
CA TYR A 79 -3.20 4.96 -1.81
C TYR A 79 -2.24 6.03 -1.29
N TYR A 80 -1.58 5.77 -0.17
CA TYR A 80 -0.73 6.73 0.52
C TYR A 80 0.57 6.11 1.02
N LEU A 81 1.67 6.83 0.85
CA LEU A 81 3.00 6.42 1.32
C LEU A 81 3.44 7.37 2.44
N CYS A 82 3.98 6.80 3.52
CA CYS A 82 4.52 7.60 4.60
C CYS A 82 5.89 8.21 4.24
N LYS A 83 5.92 9.55 4.10
CA LYS A 83 7.15 10.31 3.83
C LYS A 83 8.27 10.07 4.87
N LYS A 84 7.91 9.95 6.15
CA LYS A 84 8.90 9.66 7.21
C LYS A 84 9.50 8.27 7.05
N SER A 85 8.69 7.27 6.65
CA SER A 85 9.13 5.89 6.48
C SER A 85 10.08 5.73 5.28
N LEU A 86 9.78 6.43 4.17
CA LEU A 86 10.68 6.53 3.01
C LEU A 86 12.02 7.16 3.40
N LYS A 87 11.98 8.32 4.07
CA LYS A 87 13.20 9.07 4.45
C LYS A 87 14.12 8.26 5.35
N ILE A 88 13.58 7.55 6.36
CA ILE A 88 14.39 6.74 7.28
C ILE A 88 15.08 5.57 6.56
N ARG A 89 14.51 5.07 5.45
CA ARG A 89 15.06 3.97 4.65
C ARG A 89 15.88 4.43 3.46
N GLY A 90 16.05 5.74 3.26
CA GLY A 90 16.81 6.29 2.13
C GLY A 90 16.16 6.04 0.76
N ILE A 91 14.83 5.89 0.70
CA ILE A 91 14.11 5.61 -0.55
C ILE A 91 13.69 6.93 -1.20
N GLU A 92 14.07 7.13 -2.46
CA GLU A 92 13.67 8.28 -3.27
C GLU A 92 12.44 7.96 -4.12
N GLU A 93 11.75 8.99 -4.62
CA GLU A 93 10.53 8.81 -5.42
C GLU A 93 10.78 8.00 -6.71
N LYS A 94 11.99 8.12 -7.29
CA LYS A 94 12.41 7.39 -8.49
C LYS A 94 12.52 5.88 -8.29
N ASP A 95 12.67 5.44 -7.04
CA ASP A 95 12.85 4.03 -6.68
C ASP A 95 11.51 3.30 -6.51
N ILE A 96 10.38 4.00 -6.71
CA ILE A 96 9.05 3.49 -6.41
C ILE A 96 8.32 3.04 -7.67
N LEU A 97 7.77 1.82 -7.61
CA LEU A 97 7.21 1.04 -8.71
C LEU A 97 5.88 1.59 -9.25
N LEU A 98 5.08 2.23 -8.40
CA LEU A 98 3.77 2.76 -8.75
C LEU A 98 3.93 3.99 -9.64
N ASN A 99 3.58 3.87 -10.93
CA ASN A 99 3.54 5.00 -11.85
C ASN A 99 2.09 5.21 -12.35
N PRO A 100 1.53 6.43 -12.27
CA PRO A 100 2.10 7.62 -11.65
C PRO A 100 1.78 7.66 -10.14
N ILE A 101 2.80 7.53 -9.27
CA ILE A 101 2.71 8.15 -7.95
C ILE A 101 2.62 9.64 -8.21
N LYS A 102 1.43 10.20 -8.03
CA LYS A 102 1.32 11.65 -7.88
C LYS A 102 2.01 12.00 -6.57
N ALA A 103 2.91 12.99 -6.56
CA ALA A 103 3.58 13.50 -5.35
C ALA A 103 2.60 13.72 -4.17
N ASN A 104 1.32 14.00 -4.48
CA ASN A 104 0.23 14.14 -3.53
C ASN A 104 -0.07 12.89 -2.67
N ASN A 105 0.45 11.71 -3.02
CA ASN A 105 0.21 10.46 -2.31
C ASN A 105 1.33 10.17 -1.28
N ILE A 106 2.48 10.82 -1.39
CA ILE A 106 3.55 10.78 -0.39
C ILE A 106 3.27 11.87 0.64
N ILE A 107 2.84 11.46 1.83
CA ILE A 107 2.33 12.39 2.86
C ILE A 107 3.04 12.21 4.20
N CYS A 108 3.04 13.27 5.01
CA CYS A 108 3.62 13.22 6.35
C CYS A 108 2.83 12.30 7.29
N GLN A 109 3.49 11.84 8.36
CA GLN A 109 2.92 10.89 9.32
C GLN A 109 1.57 11.36 9.92
N SER A 110 1.45 12.65 10.26
CA SER A 110 0.20 13.19 10.81
C SER A 110 -0.96 13.12 9.81
N ARG A 111 -0.70 13.38 8.52
CA ARG A 111 -1.70 13.24 7.47
C ARG A 111 -2.09 11.78 7.21
N ILE A 112 -1.17 10.82 7.37
CA ILE A 112 -1.51 9.38 7.31
C ILE A 112 -2.58 9.06 8.35
N TYR A 113 -2.36 9.45 9.61
CA TYR A 113 -3.33 9.18 10.68
C TYR A 113 -4.68 9.88 10.45
N GLN A 114 -4.67 11.13 9.98
CA GLN A 114 -5.89 11.86 9.60
C GLN A 114 -6.65 11.21 8.43
N LYS A 115 -5.97 10.48 7.55
CA LYS A 115 -6.61 9.75 6.45
C LYS A 115 -7.18 8.43 6.93
N ILE A 116 -6.44 7.67 7.75
CA ILE A 116 -6.88 6.40 8.35
C ILE A 116 -8.13 6.62 9.22
N SER A 117 -8.21 7.71 10.00
CA SER A 117 -9.35 8.01 10.87
C SER A 117 -10.68 8.21 10.14
N LYS A 118 -10.66 8.35 8.81
CA LYS A 118 -11.86 8.46 7.96
C LYS A 118 -12.49 7.11 7.62
N PHE A 119 -11.80 6.00 7.90
CA PHE A 119 -12.26 4.64 7.62
C PHE A 119 -12.90 4.04 8.87
N SER A 120 -13.82 3.09 8.67
CA SER A 120 -14.54 2.41 9.76
C SER A 120 -13.80 1.19 10.27
N PHE A 121 -13.01 0.55 9.40
CA PHE A 121 -12.23 -0.64 9.70
C PHE A 121 -10.79 -0.44 9.25
N VAL A 122 -9.86 -1.03 10.00
CA VAL A 122 -8.43 -1.02 9.71
C VAL A 122 -7.93 -2.45 9.75
N ILE A 123 -7.26 -2.88 8.69
CA ILE A 123 -6.64 -4.21 8.59
C ILE A 123 -5.16 -3.99 8.31
N ASN A 124 -4.29 -4.58 9.13
CA ASN A 124 -2.84 -4.40 9.04
C ASN A 124 -2.11 -5.68 8.62
N PHE A 125 -1.27 -5.53 7.61
CA PHE A 125 -0.37 -6.53 7.03
C PHE A 125 1.07 -6.08 7.22
#